data_AF-A0A358CUI2-F1
#
_entry.id   AF-A0A358CUI2-F1
#
_cell.length_a   1.000
_cell.length_b   1.000
_cell.length_c   1.000
_cell.angle_alpha   90.00
_cell.angle_beta   90.00
_cell.angle_gamma   90.00
#
_symmetry.space_group_name_H-M   'P 1'
#
loop_
_entity.id
_entity.type
_entity.pdbx_description
1 polymer ?
#
loop_
_entity_poly.entity_id
_entity_poly.type
_entity_poly.pdbx_seq_one_letter_code
_entity_poly.pdbx_strand_id
1 'polypeptide(L)'
;MTAQGPNLGPLAVPIPVPVGIQKQKEDQFWNYERYERAPVLGPIPPGGPCEALDEPSDDEVMRALEKARPVQGPWPFLYETQRNNVRITKHKISDYVDPPRHYPLVGPAQLHHANYKCTVYFQEVKRVGWPVPHTLIDEDCQEVVYIDHDHLHMVGDVDTGADANF
;
A
#
# COMPACT_ATOMS: atom_id res chain seq x y z
N MET A 1 -14.01 -9.47 -46.48
CA MET A 1 -14.14 -10.50 -45.44
C MET A 1 -12.76 -10.83 -44.91
N THR A 2 -12.38 -10.30 -43.75
CA THR A 2 -11.09 -10.63 -43.11
C THR A 2 -11.27 -10.54 -41.60
N ALA A 3 -11.66 -11.65 -40.98
CA ALA A 3 -11.49 -11.84 -39.54
C ALA A 3 -10.04 -12.28 -39.31
N GLN A 4 -9.11 -11.31 -39.26
CA GLN A 4 -7.73 -11.54 -38.87
C GLN A 4 -7.62 -11.32 -37.35
N GLY A 5 -8.07 -12.32 -36.60
CA GLY A 5 -7.82 -12.45 -35.17
C GLY A 5 -7.70 -13.93 -34.83
N PRO A 6 -6.90 -14.33 -33.84
CA PRO A 6 -6.73 -15.73 -33.49
C PRO A 6 -8.08 -16.35 -33.12
N ASN A 7 -8.55 -17.30 -33.93
CA ASN A 7 -9.80 -18.03 -33.70
C ASN A 7 -9.53 -19.12 -32.66
N LEU A 8 -9.89 -18.84 -31.40
CA LEU A 8 -9.64 -19.74 -30.26
C LEU A 8 -10.64 -20.92 -30.18
N GLY A 9 -11.56 -21.08 -31.13
CA GLY A 9 -12.47 -22.24 -31.17
C GLY A 9 -13.27 -22.40 -29.86
N PRO A 10 -13.46 -23.61 -29.29
CA PRO A 10 -14.15 -23.80 -28.01
C PRO A 10 -13.44 -23.19 -26.78
N LEU A 11 -12.19 -22.72 -26.91
CA LEU A 11 -11.52 -21.86 -25.91
C LEU A 11 -11.97 -20.39 -26.00
N ALA A 12 -12.82 -20.04 -26.98
CA ALA A 12 -13.47 -18.73 -27.08
C ALA A 12 -14.64 -18.56 -26.10
N VAL A 13 -15.06 -19.62 -25.41
CA VAL A 13 -15.94 -19.47 -24.25
C VAL A 13 -15.09 -18.87 -23.13
N PRO A 14 -15.39 -17.64 -22.65
CA PRO A 14 -14.58 -17.01 -21.63
C PRO A 14 -14.62 -17.88 -20.38
N ILE A 15 -13.47 -18.51 -20.06
CA ILE A 15 -13.32 -19.26 -18.82
C ILE A 15 -13.39 -18.22 -17.70
N PRO A 16 -14.36 -18.31 -16.77
CA PRO A 16 -14.47 -17.35 -15.69
C PRO A 16 -13.18 -17.39 -14.86
N VAL A 17 -12.64 -16.22 -14.56
CA VAL A 17 -11.45 -16.10 -13.70
C VAL A 17 -11.82 -16.68 -12.33
N PRO A 18 -10.98 -17.57 -11.75
CA PRO A 18 -11.20 -18.06 -10.41
C PRO A 18 -11.34 -16.89 -9.42
N VAL A 19 -12.34 -16.95 -8.55
CA VAL A 19 -12.69 -15.85 -7.62
C VAL A 19 -11.52 -15.35 -6.78
N GLY A 20 -10.60 -16.23 -6.38
CA GLY A 20 -9.40 -15.85 -5.63
C GLY A 20 -8.42 -14.97 -6.44
N ILE A 21 -8.25 -15.25 -7.73
CA ILE A 21 -7.36 -14.48 -8.62
C ILE A 21 -7.98 -13.12 -8.92
N GLN A 22 -9.30 -13.08 -9.16
CA GLN A 22 -10.01 -11.82 -9.38
C GLN A 22 -9.88 -10.90 -8.15
N LYS A 23 -10.18 -11.41 -6.94
CA LYS A 23 -10.05 -10.65 -5.70
C LYS A 23 -8.63 -10.11 -5.50
N GLN A 24 -7.61 -10.94 -5.70
CA GLN A 24 -6.22 -10.51 -5.58
C GLN A 24 -5.88 -9.37 -6.54
N LYS A 25 -6.43 -9.38 -7.76
CA LYS A 25 -6.22 -8.31 -8.74
C LYS A 25 -6.95 -7.03 -8.37
N GLU A 26 -8.15 -7.13 -7.84
CA GLU A 26 -8.91 -5.98 -7.31
C GLU A 26 -8.19 -5.36 -6.10
N ASP A 27 -7.71 -6.18 -5.17
CA ASP A 27 -6.95 -5.73 -3.99
C ASP A 27 -5.63 -5.06 -4.40
N GLN A 28 -4.93 -5.60 -5.41
CA GLN A 28 -3.72 -5.01 -5.99
C GLN A 28 -4.01 -3.64 -6.61
N PHE A 29 -5.05 -3.55 -7.45
CA PHE A 29 -5.41 -2.29 -8.11
C PHE A 29 -5.81 -1.22 -7.10
N TRP A 30 -6.59 -1.59 -6.10
CA TRP A 30 -7.01 -0.68 -5.03
C TRP A 30 -5.80 -0.17 -4.22
N ASN A 31 -4.82 -1.03 -3.91
CA ASN A 31 -3.60 -0.63 -3.18
C ASN A 31 -2.75 0.31 -4.02
N TYR A 32 -2.61 -0.01 -5.31
CA TYR A 32 -1.88 0.80 -6.26
C TYR A 32 -2.47 2.21 -6.34
N GLU A 33 -3.79 2.33 -6.51
CA GLU A 33 -4.46 3.62 -6.65
C GLU A 33 -4.29 4.51 -5.41
N ARG A 34 -4.33 3.94 -4.21
CA ARG A 34 -4.36 4.69 -2.94
C ARG A 34 -3.00 4.96 -2.33
N TYR A 35 -2.09 3.99 -2.34
CA TYR A 35 -0.89 4.04 -1.50
C TYR A 35 0.42 3.98 -2.31
N GLU A 36 0.45 3.30 -3.46
CA GLU A 36 1.70 3.15 -4.22
C GLU A 36 1.98 4.31 -5.18
N ARG A 37 1.01 5.21 -5.40
CA ARG A 37 1.19 6.38 -6.27
C ARG A 37 1.85 7.53 -5.53
N ALA A 38 3.05 7.90 -5.98
CA ALA A 38 3.71 9.12 -5.54
C ALA A 38 3.03 10.35 -6.20
N PRO A 39 2.39 11.24 -5.43
CA PRO A 39 1.82 12.46 -6.00
C PRO A 39 2.92 13.45 -6.40
N VAL A 40 2.66 14.21 -7.47
CA VAL A 40 3.45 15.37 -7.86
C VAL A 40 2.74 16.60 -7.34
N LEU A 41 3.34 17.26 -6.37
CA LEU A 41 2.85 18.47 -5.74
C LEU A 41 3.49 19.71 -6.35
N GLY A 42 2.86 20.85 -6.12
CA GLY A 42 3.40 22.15 -6.48
C GLY A 42 4.72 22.48 -5.77
N PRO A 43 5.39 23.56 -6.20
CA PRO A 43 6.65 24.00 -5.62
C PRO A 43 6.51 24.38 -4.14
N ILE A 44 7.49 23.99 -3.33
CA ILE A 44 7.58 24.41 -1.93
C ILE A 44 7.85 25.92 -1.90
N PRO A 45 7.02 26.73 -1.21
CA PRO A 45 7.27 28.16 -1.11
C PRO A 45 8.58 28.43 -0.36
N PRO A 46 9.33 29.48 -0.72
CA PRO A 46 10.59 29.82 -0.05
C PRO A 46 10.39 30.00 1.47
N GLY A 47 11.02 29.15 2.28
CA GLY A 47 10.89 29.18 3.74
C GLY A 47 9.62 28.53 4.31
N GLY A 48 8.83 27.84 3.49
CA GLY A 48 7.72 27.01 3.95
C GLY A 48 8.18 25.80 4.79
N PRO A 49 7.28 25.18 5.56
CA PRO A 49 7.60 23.94 6.26
C PRO A 49 7.88 22.84 5.23
N CYS A 50 9.11 22.36 5.18
CA CYS A 50 9.48 21.14 4.46
C CYS A 50 9.08 19.91 5.29
N GLU A 51 7.82 19.88 5.74
CA GLU A 51 7.31 18.78 6.56
C GLU A 51 6.30 17.98 5.74
N ALA A 52 6.45 16.66 5.71
CA ALA A 52 5.50 15.78 5.04
C ALA A 52 4.10 15.98 5.60
N LEU A 53 3.15 16.24 4.69
CA LEU A 53 1.80 16.71 5.01
C LEU A 53 0.97 15.67 5.78
N ASP A 54 1.15 14.37 5.48
CA ASP A 54 0.22 13.35 5.94
C ASP A 54 0.93 12.18 6.65
N GLU A 55 0.43 11.86 7.83
CA GLU A 55 0.73 10.62 8.55
C GLU A 55 0.11 9.41 7.82
N PRO A 56 0.71 8.20 7.92
CA PRO A 56 0.16 6.99 7.32
C PRO A 56 -1.24 6.70 7.85
N SER A 57 -2.15 6.31 6.97
CA SER A 57 -3.53 6.00 7.37
C SER A 57 -3.57 4.69 8.16
N ASP A 58 -4.53 4.56 9.09
CA ASP A 58 -4.68 3.31 9.86
C ASP A 58 -4.95 2.10 8.93
N ASP A 59 -5.68 2.31 7.85
CA ASP A 59 -5.96 1.28 6.84
C ASP A 59 -4.68 0.84 6.12
N GLU A 60 -3.81 1.79 5.77
CA GLU A 60 -2.52 1.51 5.15
C GLU A 60 -1.61 0.69 6.08
N VAL A 61 -1.54 1.07 7.36
CA VAL A 61 -0.82 0.32 8.39
C VAL A 61 -1.36 -1.10 8.52
N MET A 62 -2.69 -1.25 8.54
CA MET A 62 -3.32 -2.57 8.65
C MET A 62 -3.11 -3.44 7.42
N ARG A 63 -3.08 -2.86 6.21
CA ARG A 63 -2.77 -3.61 4.99
C ARG A 63 -1.31 -4.02 4.90
N ALA A 64 -0.39 -3.14 5.28
CA ALA A 64 1.02 -3.47 5.38
C ALA A 64 1.26 -4.57 6.44
N LEU A 65 0.54 -4.51 7.56
CA LEU A 65 0.53 -5.57 8.57
C LEU A 65 -0.04 -6.89 8.03
N GLU A 66 -1.11 -6.87 7.25
CA GLU A 66 -1.67 -8.08 6.62
C GLU A 66 -0.71 -8.69 5.58
N LYS A 67 0.06 -7.86 4.86
CA LYS A 67 1.11 -8.32 3.95
C LYS A 67 2.28 -8.97 4.69
N ALA A 68 2.70 -8.40 5.82
CA ALA A 68 3.79 -8.94 6.64
C ALA A 68 3.39 -10.20 7.42
N ARG A 69 2.17 -10.20 7.98
CA ARG A 69 1.62 -11.29 8.78
C ARG A 69 0.16 -11.48 8.37
N PRO A 70 -0.16 -12.43 7.48
CA PRO A 70 -1.52 -12.63 7.04
C PRO A 70 -2.36 -13.30 8.14
N VAL A 71 -3.59 -12.83 8.30
CA VAL A 71 -4.61 -13.44 9.17
C VAL A 71 -5.38 -14.51 8.40
N GLN A 72 -5.56 -14.30 7.09
CA GLN A 72 -6.26 -15.24 6.21
C GLN A 72 -5.37 -16.46 5.91
N GLY A 73 -5.73 -17.60 6.51
CA GLY A 73 -5.14 -18.89 6.21
C GLY A 73 -5.65 -19.48 4.88
N PRO A 74 -4.91 -20.44 4.28
CA PRO A 74 -5.33 -21.09 3.04
C PRO A 74 -6.55 -22.01 3.21
N TRP A 75 -6.81 -22.49 4.43
CA TRP A 75 -7.91 -23.40 4.73
C TRP A 75 -8.87 -22.81 5.76
N PRO A 76 -10.06 -22.36 5.32
CA PRO A 76 -11.11 -21.92 6.21
C PRO A 76 -11.47 -23.01 7.24
N PHE A 77 -11.82 -22.60 8.46
CA PHE A 77 -12.28 -23.47 9.55
C PHE A 77 -11.26 -24.46 10.15
N LEU A 78 -10.09 -24.67 9.52
CA LEU A 78 -9.01 -25.49 10.09
C LEU A 78 -7.98 -24.68 10.86
N TYR A 79 -7.62 -23.51 10.34
CA TYR A 79 -6.67 -22.60 10.96
C TYR A 79 -7.22 -21.19 10.87
N GLU A 80 -7.76 -20.70 11.98
CA GLU A 80 -8.28 -19.35 12.06
C GLU A 80 -7.39 -18.52 12.97
N THR A 81 -6.79 -17.47 12.41
CA THR A 81 -6.11 -16.44 13.18
C THR A 81 -7.09 -15.27 13.34
N GLN A 82 -7.13 -14.66 14.53
CA GLN A 82 -7.90 -13.45 14.80
C GLN A 82 -6.99 -12.44 15.49
N ARG A 83 -7.18 -11.16 15.18
CA ARG A 83 -6.51 -10.04 15.83
C ARG A 83 -7.54 -9.22 16.58
N ASN A 84 -7.34 -9.05 17.88
CA ASN A 84 -8.22 -8.29 18.75
C ASN A 84 -7.46 -7.12 19.40
N ASN A 85 -8.18 -6.09 19.82
CA ASN A 85 -7.65 -4.96 20.59
C ASN A 85 -6.44 -4.27 19.95
N VAL A 86 -6.50 -4.06 18.62
CA VAL A 86 -5.41 -3.44 17.86
C VAL A 86 -5.21 -1.99 18.33
N ARG A 87 -3.95 -1.64 18.64
CA ARG A 87 -3.50 -0.28 18.97
C ARG A 87 -2.31 0.07 18.10
N ILE A 88 -2.41 1.18 17.39
CA ILE A 88 -1.37 1.64 16.46
C ILE A 88 -0.69 2.87 17.06
N THR A 89 0.64 2.86 17.08
CA THR A 89 1.46 4.01 17.46
C THR A 89 2.36 4.38 16.29
N LYS A 90 2.27 5.63 15.83
CA LYS A 90 2.98 6.12 14.65
C LYS A 90 4.08 7.09 15.09
N HIS A 91 5.28 6.88 14.58
CA HIS A 91 6.42 7.72 14.86
C HIS A 91 7.14 8.08 13.57
N LYS A 92 7.32 9.38 13.32
CA LYS A 92 8.10 9.89 12.20
C LYS A 92 9.59 9.72 12.48
N ILE A 93 10.29 9.02 11.60
CA ILE A 93 11.72 8.70 11.77
C ILE A 93 12.58 9.75 11.09
N SER A 94 12.26 10.03 9.83
CA SER A 94 13.02 10.96 8.99
C SER A 94 12.09 11.69 8.04
N ASP A 95 12.42 12.95 7.82
CA ASP A 95 11.74 13.82 6.89
C ASP A 95 12.76 14.75 6.26
N TYR A 96 13.02 14.57 4.98
CA TYR A 96 14.03 15.35 4.29
C TYR A 96 13.76 15.43 2.79
N VAL A 97 14.17 16.56 2.21
CA VAL A 97 14.03 16.86 0.79
C VAL A 97 15.38 16.68 0.10
N ASP A 98 15.39 15.86 -0.94
CA ASP A 98 16.54 15.66 -1.81
C ASP A 98 16.80 16.92 -2.66
N PRO A 99 18.06 17.18 -3.07
CA PRO A 99 18.36 18.28 -3.99
C PRO A 99 17.60 18.12 -5.33
N PRO A 100 17.28 19.22 -6.03
CA PRO A 100 16.54 19.15 -7.29
C PRO A 100 17.22 18.25 -8.32
N ARG A 101 16.45 17.32 -8.89
CA ARG A 101 16.88 16.44 -9.97
C ARG A 101 15.90 16.52 -11.14
N HIS A 102 16.37 16.11 -12.31
CA HIS A 102 15.52 16.03 -13.50
C HIS A 102 14.92 14.63 -13.64
N TYR A 103 13.60 14.54 -13.54
CA TYR A 103 12.84 13.30 -13.75
C TYR A 103 12.25 13.30 -15.17
N PRO A 104 12.45 12.24 -15.98
CA PRO A 104 12.06 12.25 -17.40
C PRO A 104 10.57 12.53 -17.69
N LEU A 105 9.65 12.16 -16.78
CA LEU A 105 8.20 12.34 -16.96
C LEU A 105 7.64 13.57 -16.25
N VAL A 106 8.35 14.12 -15.26
CA VAL A 106 7.86 15.20 -14.39
C VAL A 106 8.61 16.51 -14.65
N GLY A 107 9.86 16.44 -15.10
CA GLY A 107 10.75 17.58 -15.26
C GLY A 107 11.61 17.82 -14.01
N PRO A 108 12.06 19.07 -13.76
CA PRO A 108 12.83 19.40 -12.58
C PRO A 108 11.95 19.33 -11.32
N ALA A 109 12.26 18.39 -10.42
CA ALA A 109 11.55 18.21 -9.17
C ALA A 109 12.50 17.84 -8.03
N GLN A 110 12.10 18.15 -6.81
CA GLN A 110 12.68 17.67 -5.57
C GLN A 110 11.87 16.50 -5.05
N LEU A 111 12.55 15.45 -4.59
CA LEU A 111 11.90 14.32 -3.94
C LEU A 111 11.89 14.56 -2.44
N HIS A 112 10.72 14.43 -1.83
CA HIS A 112 10.54 14.52 -0.40
C HIS A 112 10.30 13.12 0.15
N HIS A 113 11.19 12.70 1.05
CA HIS A 113 11.14 11.41 1.71
C HIS A 113 10.61 11.56 3.12
N ALA A 114 9.52 10.86 3.43
CA ALA A 114 8.95 10.81 4.76
C ALA A 114 8.80 9.38 5.23
N ASN A 115 9.63 8.98 6.21
CA ASN A 115 9.67 7.62 6.71
C ASN A 115 8.98 7.53 8.07
N TYR A 116 8.03 6.62 8.20
CA TYR A 116 7.26 6.38 9.40
C TYR A 116 7.53 4.98 9.95
N LYS A 117 7.74 4.90 11.27
CA LYS A 117 7.69 3.67 12.04
C LYS A 117 6.32 3.56 12.68
N CYS A 118 5.54 2.59 12.23
CA CYS A 118 4.26 2.24 12.81
C CYS A 118 4.43 0.99 13.65
N THR A 119 4.16 1.09 14.95
CA THR A 119 4.20 -0.05 15.87
C THR A 119 2.78 -0.43 16.23
N VAL A 120 2.40 -1.65 15.88
CA VAL A 120 1.06 -2.19 16.10
C VAL A 120 1.11 -3.20 17.23
N TYR A 121 0.33 -2.94 18.28
CA TYR A 121 0.11 -3.85 19.40
C TYR A 121 -1.26 -4.52 19.22
N PHE A 122 -1.34 -5.83 19.36
CA PHE A 122 -2.59 -6.57 19.23
C PHE A 122 -2.56 -7.87 20.02
N GLN A 123 -3.74 -8.38 20.36
CA GLN A 123 -3.90 -9.73 20.88
C GLN A 123 -4.16 -10.68 19.71
N GLU A 124 -3.39 -11.77 19.62
CA GLU A 124 -3.56 -12.79 18.60
C GLU A 124 -4.22 -14.05 19.18
N VAL A 125 -5.33 -14.47 18.59
CA VAL A 125 -6.01 -15.72 18.93
C VAL A 125 -5.95 -16.65 17.74
N LYS A 126 -5.23 -17.76 17.86
CA LYS A 126 -5.18 -18.82 16.86
C LYS A 126 -6.03 -19.98 17.30
N ARG A 127 -7.08 -20.30 16.54
CA ARG A 127 -7.88 -21.51 16.69
C ARG A 127 -7.40 -22.53 15.68
N VAL A 128 -6.77 -23.59 16.19
CA VAL A 128 -6.28 -24.72 15.39
C VAL A 128 -7.28 -25.85 15.54
N GLY A 129 -7.92 -26.23 14.43
CA GLY A 129 -8.91 -27.31 14.38
C GLY A 129 -8.33 -28.71 14.10
N TRP A 130 -7.08 -28.81 13.63
CA TRP A 130 -6.42 -30.07 13.25
C TRP A 130 -4.89 -29.97 13.43
N PRO A 131 -4.14 -31.03 13.77
CA PRO A 131 -4.56 -32.42 14.03
C PRO A 131 -5.17 -32.66 15.41
N VAL A 132 -4.82 -31.81 16.38
CA VAL A 132 -5.41 -31.81 17.72
C VAL A 132 -6.02 -30.44 17.94
N PRO A 133 -7.33 -30.31 18.19
CA PRO A 133 -7.96 -29.02 18.40
C PRO A 133 -7.38 -28.30 19.62
N HIS A 134 -6.86 -27.09 19.44
CA HIS A 134 -6.39 -26.24 20.53
C HIS A 134 -6.49 -24.76 20.16
N THR A 135 -6.52 -23.90 21.19
CA THR A 135 -6.51 -22.45 21.03
C THR A 135 -5.24 -21.89 21.63
N LEU A 136 -4.51 -21.10 20.85
CA LEU A 136 -3.35 -20.35 21.31
C LEU A 136 -3.75 -18.89 21.41
N ILE A 137 -3.45 -18.28 22.56
CA ILE A 137 -3.72 -16.87 22.81
C ILE A 137 -2.38 -16.24 23.15
N ASP A 138 -2.02 -15.22 22.37
CA ASP A 138 -0.88 -14.36 22.61
C ASP A 138 -1.39 -12.95 22.90
N GLU A 139 -1.22 -12.49 24.14
CA GLU A 139 -1.82 -11.24 24.63
C GLU A 139 -0.99 -10.01 24.25
N ASP A 140 0.32 -10.16 24.10
CA ASP A 140 1.29 -9.06 23.95
C ASP A 140 2.03 -9.14 22.59
N CYS A 141 1.28 -9.40 21.52
CA CYS A 141 1.83 -9.40 20.18
C CYS A 141 2.14 -7.95 19.71
N GLN A 142 3.35 -7.75 19.21
CA GLN A 142 3.81 -6.47 18.68
C GLN A 142 4.45 -6.68 17.31
N GLU A 143 4.09 -5.83 16.35
CA GLU A 143 4.69 -5.78 15.02
C GLU A 143 5.10 -4.36 14.66
N VAL A 144 6.26 -4.24 14.02
CA VAL A 144 6.78 -2.97 13.54
C VAL A 144 6.72 -2.95 12.02
N VAL A 145 5.98 -1.99 11.49
CA VAL A 145 5.81 -1.74 10.06
C VAL A 145 6.46 -0.41 9.72
N TYR A 146 7.34 -0.42 8.71
CA TYR A 146 7.90 0.79 8.13
C TYR A 146 7.07 1.17 6.90
N ILE A 147 6.66 2.43 6.84
CA ILE A 147 5.88 2.99 5.74
C ILE A 147 6.62 4.23 5.26
N ASP A 148 6.83 4.29 3.95
CA ASP A 148 7.53 5.38 3.29
C ASP A 148 6.54 6.15 2.43
N HIS A 149 6.41 7.45 2.70
CA HIS A 149 5.60 8.38 1.94
C HIS A 149 6.53 9.27 1.13
N ASP A 150 6.71 8.91 -0.13
CA ASP A 150 7.52 9.66 -1.07
C ASP A 150 6.63 10.51 -1.99
N HIS A 151 6.94 11.79 -2.11
CA HIS A 151 6.24 12.69 -3.03
C HIS A 151 7.20 13.66 -3.70
N LEU A 152 6.84 14.11 -4.90
CA LEU A 152 7.66 15.02 -5.68
C LEU A 152 7.13 16.44 -5.55
N HIS A 153 8.02 17.40 -5.37
CA HIS A 153 7.73 18.83 -5.49
C HIS A 153 8.36 19.37 -6.77
N MET A 154 7.56 19.97 -7.64
CA MET A 154 8.09 20.63 -8.83
C MET A 154 8.99 21.82 -8.45
N VAL A 155 10.09 22.03 -9.17
CA VAL A 155 11.02 23.13 -8.91
C VAL A 155 11.26 23.96 -10.16
N GLY A 156 11.12 25.27 -10.00
CA GLY A 156 11.26 26.25 -11.08
C GLY A 156 9.91 26.62 -11.71
N ASP A 157 9.96 27.60 -12.60
CA ASP A 157 8.79 28.04 -13.38
C ASP A 157 8.59 27.05 -14.54
N VAL A 158 8.03 25.88 -14.22
CA VAL A 158 7.75 24.83 -15.20
C VAL A 158 6.34 25.07 -15.73
N ASP A 159 6.23 25.42 -17.01
CA ASP A 159 4.92 25.50 -17.68
C ASP A 159 4.38 24.09 -17.88
N THR A 160 3.47 23.69 -17.01
CA THR A 160 2.86 22.37 -17.01
C THR A 160 1.77 22.22 -18.07
N GLY A 161 1.48 23.28 -18.84
CA GLY A 161 0.42 23.32 -19.82
C GLY A 161 -0.97 23.52 -19.19
N ALA A 162 -1.95 23.87 -20.02
CA ALA A 162 -3.29 24.28 -19.60
C ALA A 162 -4.14 23.17 -18.95
N ASP A 163 -3.75 21.90 -19.10
CA ASP A 163 -4.51 20.71 -18.66
C ASP A 163 -3.95 20.07 -17.37
N ALA A 164 -3.00 20.72 -16.71
CA ALA A 164 -2.29 20.13 -15.60
C ALA A 164 -3.06 20.30 -14.27
N ASN A 165 -3.63 19.20 -13.77
CA ASN A 165 -4.32 19.14 -12.49
C ASN A 165 -3.33 18.78 -11.37
N PHE A 166 -2.65 19.78 -10.79
CA PHE A 166 -1.99 19.65 -9.50
C PHE A 166 -2.61 20.62 -8.50
#